data_AF-A0A1Z4JPJ3-F1
#
_entry.id   AF-A0A1Z4JPJ3-F1
#
_cell.length_a   1.000
_cell.length_b   1.000
_cell.length_c   1.000
_cell.angle_alpha   90.00
_cell.angle_beta   90.00
_cell.angle_gamma   90.00
#
_symmetry.space_group_name_H-M   'P 1'
#
loop_
_entity.id
_entity.type
_entity.pdbx_description
1 polymer ?
#
loop_
_entity_poly.entity_id
_entity_poly.type
_entity_poly.pdbx_seq_one_letter_code
_entity_poly.pdbx_strand_id
1 'polypeptide(L)'
;MKESDLDALLDTAFQQCESLGHPLSEEQKWILRTTLKQATRINPLDQLTPQQRQAFLQFAQENAEWKTVILNDWLESRDSGTVQFIRDEYGIEWLNSITADDLAAYRDSEAVLKIGDRIEVSSALWEWVQENDNEWVSCTVIGLNESDNAQETSCVVRFDNGQEFEIQGLYDWNRSNWR
;
A
#
# COMPACT_ATOMS: atom_id res chain seq x y z
N MET A 1 -10.82 -14.57 -9.55
CA MET A 1 -10.42 -15.99 -9.74
C MET A 1 -10.45 -16.63 -8.38
N LYS A 2 -11.08 -17.80 -8.19
CA LYS A 2 -11.10 -18.45 -6.87
C LYS A 2 -9.75 -19.14 -6.62
N GLU A 3 -9.32 -19.26 -5.37
CA GLU A 3 -8.07 -19.95 -5.04
C GLU A 3 -8.01 -21.38 -5.60
N SER A 4 -9.17 -22.07 -5.63
CA SER A 4 -9.32 -23.40 -6.23
C SER A 4 -8.98 -23.43 -7.72
N ASP A 5 -9.27 -22.35 -8.46
CA ASP A 5 -9.04 -22.27 -9.90
C ASP A 5 -7.55 -22.03 -10.19
N LEU A 6 -6.88 -21.24 -9.32
CA LEU A 6 -5.45 -20.98 -9.39
C LEU A 6 -4.64 -22.25 -9.09
N ASP A 7 -5.01 -23.00 -8.05
CA ASP A 7 -4.30 -24.23 -7.69
C ASP A 7 -4.42 -25.30 -8.79
N ALA A 8 -5.59 -25.43 -9.43
CA ALA A 8 -5.80 -26.35 -10.55
C ALA A 8 -5.03 -25.95 -11.82
N LEU A 9 -4.93 -24.64 -12.11
CA LEU A 9 -4.10 -24.12 -13.19
C LEU A 9 -2.62 -24.39 -12.93
N LEU A 10 -2.16 -24.20 -11.70
CA LEU A 10 -0.77 -24.49 -11.31
C LEU A 10 -0.44 -25.98 -11.42
N ASP A 11 -1.35 -26.86 -10.98
CA ASP A 11 -1.19 -28.30 -11.16
C ASP A 11 -1.05 -28.68 -12.64
N THR A 12 -1.88 -28.10 -13.50
CA THR A 12 -1.82 -28.33 -14.95
C THR A 12 -0.51 -27.83 -15.54
N ALA A 13 -0.05 -26.65 -15.15
CA ALA A 13 1.22 -26.09 -15.60
C ALA A 13 2.41 -26.94 -15.14
N PHE A 14 2.40 -27.43 -13.90
CA PHE A 14 3.45 -28.31 -13.37
C PHE A 14 3.50 -29.65 -14.12
N GLN A 15 2.35 -30.26 -14.41
CA GLN A 15 2.28 -31.49 -15.22
C GLN A 15 2.79 -31.27 -16.66
N GLN A 16 2.52 -30.10 -17.25
CA GLN A 16 3.08 -29.76 -18.56
C GLN A 16 4.60 -29.63 -18.53
N CYS A 17 5.16 -28.95 -17.51
CA CYS A 17 6.60 -28.87 -17.32
C CYS A 17 7.25 -30.26 -17.15
N GLU A 18 6.61 -31.16 -16.41
CA GLU A 18 7.04 -32.57 -16.28
C GLU A 18 7.01 -33.29 -17.64
N SER A 19 5.95 -33.13 -18.43
CA SER A 19 5.81 -33.76 -19.75
C SER A 19 6.82 -33.25 -20.78
N LEU A 20 7.29 -32.01 -20.64
CA LEU A 20 8.30 -31.37 -21.50
C LEU A 20 9.74 -31.68 -21.07
N GLY A 21 9.94 -32.48 -20.02
CA GLY A 21 11.27 -32.86 -19.52
C GLY A 21 11.95 -31.79 -18.67
N HIS A 22 11.20 -30.80 -18.19
CA HIS A 22 11.68 -29.73 -17.31
C HIS A 22 10.92 -29.75 -15.97
N PRO A 23 11.03 -30.82 -15.16
CA PRO A 23 10.29 -30.93 -13.91
C PRO A 23 10.75 -29.86 -12.92
N LEU A 24 9.78 -29.20 -12.28
CA LEU A 24 10.04 -28.27 -11.19
C LEU A 24 10.26 -29.06 -9.90
N SER A 25 11.19 -28.61 -9.05
CA SER A 25 11.34 -29.17 -7.71
C SER A 25 10.12 -28.83 -6.85
N GLU A 26 9.87 -29.62 -5.81
CA GLU A 26 8.78 -29.34 -4.86
C GLU A 26 8.93 -27.96 -4.20
N GLU A 27 10.17 -27.52 -3.97
CA GLU A 27 10.46 -26.17 -3.49
C GLU A 27 10.04 -25.09 -4.50
N GLN A 28 10.35 -25.26 -5.79
CA GLN A 28 9.93 -24.33 -6.84
C GLN A 28 8.40 -24.28 -6.98
N LYS A 29 7.73 -25.45 -6.93
CA LYS A 29 6.27 -25.54 -6.94
C LYS A 29 5.66 -24.80 -5.74
N TRP A 30 6.25 -24.97 -4.55
CA TRP A 30 5.82 -24.28 -3.33
C TRP A 30 6.02 -22.76 -3.41
N ILE A 31 7.17 -22.29 -3.92
CA ILE A 31 7.44 -20.87 -4.14
C ILE A 31 6.39 -20.28 -5.08
N LEU A 32 6.18 -20.89 -6.24
CA LEU A 32 5.23 -20.39 -7.25
C LEU A 32 3.80 -20.30 -6.69
N ARG A 33 3.34 -21.31 -5.95
CA ARG A 33 2.04 -21.26 -5.27
C ARG A 33 1.97 -20.10 -4.28
N THR A 34 3.00 -19.94 -3.46
CA THR A 34 3.03 -18.91 -2.42
C THR A 34 3.03 -17.51 -3.02
N THR A 35 3.92 -17.25 -3.99
CA THR A 35 4.04 -15.95 -4.66
C THR A 35 2.78 -15.58 -5.43
N LEU A 36 2.17 -16.53 -6.14
CA LEU A 36 0.94 -16.24 -6.88
C LEU A 36 -0.27 -16.06 -5.97
N LYS A 37 -0.36 -16.80 -4.87
CA LYS A 37 -1.41 -16.57 -3.86
C LYS A 37 -1.28 -15.19 -3.22
N GLN A 38 -0.05 -14.75 -2.94
CA GLN A 38 0.19 -13.39 -2.47
C GLN A 38 -0.18 -12.33 -3.52
N ALA A 39 0.22 -12.53 -4.78
CA ALA A 39 -0.08 -11.60 -5.87
C ALA A 39 -1.57 -11.53 -6.25
N THR A 40 -2.33 -12.60 -5.99
CA THR A 40 -3.77 -12.67 -6.30
C THR A 40 -4.65 -12.40 -5.09
N ARG A 41 -4.05 -12.19 -3.92
CA ARG A 41 -4.76 -11.85 -2.69
C ARG A 41 -5.39 -10.48 -2.82
N ILE A 42 -6.70 -10.43 -2.61
CA ILE A 42 -7.45 -9.17 -2.55
C ILE A 42 -7.22 -8.55 -1.18
N ASN A 43 -6.96 -7.23 -1.15
CA ASN A 43 -6.77 -6.52 0.11
C ASN A 43 -8.06 -6.62 0.93
N PRO A 44 -8.04 -7.16 2.17
CA PRO A 44 -9.23 -7.32 3.00
C PRO A 44 -9.96 -6.00 3.28
N LEU A 45 -9.24 -4.87 3.24
CA LEU A 45 -9.80 -3.53 3.42
C LEU A 45 -10.69 -3.09 2.26
N ASP A 46 -10.58 -3.74 1.10
CA ASP A 46 -11.46 -3.50 -0.06
C ASP A 46 -12.91 -3.90 0.24
N GLN A 47 -13.11 -4.81 1.20
CA GLN A 47 -14.43 -5.28 1.63
C GLN A 47 -15.14 -4.29 2.55
N LEU A 48 -14.40 -3.32 3.11
CA LEU A 48 -14.96 -2.26 3.93
C LEU A 48 -15.61 -1.19 3.06
N THR A 49 -16.72 -0.61 3.53
CA THR A 49 -17.20 0.65 2.96
C THR A 49 -16.14 1.75 3.13
N PRO A 50 -16.13 2.80 2.29
CA PRO A 50 -15.14 3.88 2.41
C PRO A 50 -15.09 4.52 3.80
N GLN A 51 -16.24 4.66 4.46
CA GLN A 51 -16.35 5.24 5.81
C GLN A 51 -15.75 4.32 6.87
N GLN A 52 -16.09 3.03 6.84
CA GLN A 52 -15.52 2.01 7.73
C GLN A 52 -14.00 1.89 7.54
N ARG A 53 -13.55 1.92 6.29
CA ARG A 53 -12.12 1.87 5.94
C ARG A 53 -11.36 3.04 6.54
N GLN A 54 -11.86 4.26 6.35
CA GLN A 54 -11.23 5.46 6.90
C GLN A 54 -11.19 5.41 8.44
N ALA A 55 -12.28 5.03 9.09
CA ALA A 55 -12.33 4.89 10.55
C ALA A 55 -11.29 3.88 11.06
N PHE A 56 -11.13 2.75 10.37
CA PHE A 56 -10.12 1.74 10.73
C PHE A 56 -8.69 2.20 10.47
N LEU A 57 -8.41 2.83 9.33
CA LEU A 57 -7.07 3.33 9.00
C LEU A 57 -6.62 4.39 10.00
N GLN A 58 -7.50 5.32 10.35
CA GLN A 58 -7.22 6.33 11.38
C GLN A 58 -6.93 5.67 12.73
N PHE A 59 -7.78 4.73 13.16
CA PHE A 59 -7.56 3.98 14.39
C PHE A 59 -6.22 3.22 14.40
N ALA A 60 -5.86 2.57 13.30
CA ALA A 60 -4.62 1.82 13.14
C ALA A 60 -3.37 2.73 13.10
N GLN A 61 -3.52 3.98 12.64
CA GLN A 61 -2.46 4.98 12.66
C GLN A 61 -2.21 5.53 14.06
N GLU A 62 -3.27 5.75 14.84
CA GLU A 62 -3.20 6.24 16.22
C GLU A 62 -2.70 5.16 17.19
N ASN A 63 -2.86 3.87 16.85
CA ASN A 63 -2.53 2.74 17.72
C ASN A 63 -1.55 1.78 17.03
N ALA A 64 -0.26 1.84 17.38
CA ALA A 64 0.76 0.94 16.81
C ALA A 64 0.42 -0.55 17.02
N GLU A 65 -0.21 -0.90 18.15
CA GLU A 65 -0.70 -2.25 18.45
C GLU A 65 -2.23 -2.39 18.28
N TRP A 66 -2.79 -1.72 17.26
CA TRP A 66 -4.24 -1.69 16.98
C TRP A 66 -4.93 -3.06 17.06
N LYS A 67 -4.26 -4.11 16.57
CA LYS A 67 -4.80 -5.47 16.56
C LYS A 67 -4.95 -6.03 17.97
N THR A 68 -3.96 -5.78 18.83
CA THR A 68 -3.99 -6.16 20.25
C THR A 68 -5.10 -5.40 20.98
N VAL A 69 -5.26 -4.10 20.70
CA VAL A 69 -6.32 -3.27 21.31
C VAL A 69 -7.70 -3.83 20.99
N ILE A 70 -7.99 -4.06 19.70
CA ILE A 70 -9.27 -4.61 19.25
C ILE A 70 -9.55 -5.97 19.90
N LEU A 71 -8.57 -6.88 19.88
CA LEU A 71 -8.73 -8.21 20.47
C LEU A 71 -8.95 -8.16 21.98
N ASN A 72 -8.24 -7.29 22.69
CA ASN A 72 -8.42 -7.10 24.12
C ASN A 72 -9.82 -6.58 24.45
N ASP A 73 -10.34 -5.63 23.67
CA ASP A 73 -11.72 -5.14 23.85
C ASP A 73 -12.74 -6.23 23.63
N TRP A 74 -12.52 -7.11 22.65
CA TRP A 74 -13.44 -8.23 22.41
C TRP A 74 -13.40 -9.24 23.55
N LEU A 75 -12.21 -9.56 24.07
CA LEU A 75 -12.03 -10.44 25.22
C LEU A 75 -12.71 -9.88 26.48
N GLU A 76 -12.60 -8.57 26.71
CA GLU A 76 -13.21 -7.90 27.86
C GLU A 76 -14.68 -7.52 27.64
N SER A 77 -15.27 -7.89 26.49
CA SER A 77 -16.63 -7.48 26.08
C SER A 77 -16.84 -5.96 26.13
N ARG A 78 -15.78 -5.18 25.89
CA ARG A 78 -15.83 -3.74 25.67
C ARG A 78 -16.22 -3.43 24.23
N ASP A 79 -16.72 -2.22 24.05
CA ASP A 79 -16.98 -1.61 22.75
C ASP A 79 -15.64 -1.11 22.16
N SER A 80 -15.32 -1.52 20.93
CA SER A 80 -14.14 -1.06 20.20
C SER A 80 -14.34 0.31 19.52
N GLY A 81 -15.44 1.01 19.81
CA GLY A 81 -15.70 2.37 19.36
C GLY A 81 -15.96 2.46 17.86
N THR A 82 -15.23 3.33 17.16
CA THR A 82 -15.41 3.55 15.71
C THR A 82 -15.09 2.32 14.86
N VAL A 83 -14.37 1.34 15.42
CA VAL A 83 -14.01 0.06 14.74
C VAL A 83 -14.81 -1.13 15.23
N GLN A 84 -15.89 -0.90 16.00
CA GLN A 84 -16.79 -1.95 16.50
C GLN A 84 -17.41 -2.78 15.37
N PHE A 85 -17.64 -2.18 14.20
CA PHE A 85 -18.16 -2.86 13.01
C PHE A 85 -17.32 -4.09 12.60
N ILE A 86 -16.01 -4.09 12.92
CA ILE A 86 -15.13 -5.23 12.62
C ILE A 86 -15.58 -6.47 13.38
N ARG A 87 -16.00 -6.30 14.64
CA ARG A 87 -16.51 -7.40 15.47
C ARG A 87 -17.84 -7.91 14.96
N ASP A 88 -18.72 -6.97 14.61
CA ASP A 88 -20.13 -7.25 14.34
C ASP A 88 -20.34 -7.85 12.94
N GLU A 89 -19.51 -7.47 11.97
CA GLU A 89 -19.72 -7.84 10.55
C GLU A 89 -18.62 -8.76 9.96
N TYR A 90 -17.37 -8.68 10.44
CA TYR A 90 -16.23 -9.34 9.80
C TYR A 90 -15.56 -10.43 10.66
N GLY A 91 -15.48 -10.21 11.96
CA GLY A 91 -14.94 -11.15 12.94
C GLY A 91 -13.41 -11.31 12.91
N ILE A 92 -12.93 -12.30 13.67
CA ILE A 92 -11.50 -12.46 13.99
C ILE A 92 -10.67 -12.99 12.80
N GLU A 93 -11.27 -13.78 11.91
CA GLU A 93 -10.57 -14.34 10.75
C GLU A 93 -10.20 -13.23 9.76
N TRP A 94 -11.14 -12.32 9.49
CA TRP A 94 -10.89 -11.13 8.68
C TRP A 94 -9.84 -10.22 9.33
N LEU A 95 -9.96 -9.95 10.64
CA LEU A 95 -8.96 -9.16 11.38
C LEU A 95 -7.56 -9.79 11.29
N ASN A 96 -7.49 -11.11 11.32
CA ASN A 96 -6.23 -11.85 11.20
C ASN A 96 -5.66 -11.88 9.80
N SER A 97 -6.50 -11.70 8.78
CA SER A 97 -6.05 -11.67 7.41
C SER A 97 -5.20 -10.43 7.13
N ILE A 98 -5.55 -9.25 7.65
CA ILE A 98 -4.89 -7.95 7.37
C ILE A 98 -3.38 -8.00 7.63
N THR A 99 -2.59 -7.60 6.63
CA THR A 99 -1.14 -7.45 6.70
C THR A 99 -0.72 -5.99 6.81
N ALA A 100 0.57 -5.75 7.10
CA ALA A 100 1.13 -4.40 7.06
C ALA A 100 1.08 -3.79 5.65
N ASP A 101 1.27 -4.61 4.61
CA ASP A 101 1.20 -4.17 3.22
C ASP A 101 -0.21 -3.73 2.83
N ASP A 102 -1.25 -4.41 3.34
CA ASP A 102 -2.64 -4.02 3.12
C ASP A 102 -2.93 -2.61 3.66
N LEU A 103 -2.40 -2.29 4.84
CA LEU A 103 -2.52 -0.96 5.45
C LEU A 103 -1.69 0.08 4.70
N ALA A 104 -0.48 -0.28 4.26
CA ALA A 104 0.40 0.60 3.51
C ALA A 104 -0.25 1.03 2.18
N ALA A 105 -0.90 0.11 1.47
CA ALA A 105 -1.61 0.40 0.22
C ALA A 105 -2.64 1.54 0.32
N TYR A 106 -3.18 1.77 1.52
CA TYR A 106 -4.16 2.84 1.77
C TYR A 106 -3.57 4.11 2.38
N ARG A 107 -2.40 4.01 3.01
CA ARG A 107 -1.67 5.14 3.58
C ARG A 107 -1.31 6.18 2.49
N ASP A 108 -1.22 5.73 1.25
CA ASP A 108 -0.80 6.53 0.09
C ASP A 108 -1.96 7.06 -0.77
N SER A 109 -3.22 6.77 -0.41
CA SER A 109 -4.41 7.11 -1.22
C SER A 109 -5.06 8.47 -0.90
N GLU A 110 -4.64 9.16 0.16
CA GLU A 110 -5.28 10.44 0.58
C GLU A 110 -4.66 11.70 -0.05
N ALA A 111 -3.43 11.63 -0.57
CA ALA A 111 -2.75 12.81 -1.12
C ALA A 111 -2.70 12.78 -2.65
N VAL A 112 -3.84 12.81 -3.33
CA VAL A 112 -3.87 13.03 -4.79
C VAL A 112 -3.57 14.50 -5.05
N LEU A 113 -2.35 14.79 -5.50
CA LEU A 113 -1.92 16.14 -5.83
C LEU A 113 -2.71 16.70 -7.01
N LYS A 114 -2.95 18.01 -6.98
CA LYS A 114 -3.54 18.78 -8.08
C LYS A 114 -2.58 19.86 -8.54
N ILE A 115 -2.69 20.21 -9.82
CA ILE A 115 -1.99 21.39 -10.35
C ILE A 115 -2.48 22.62 -9.58
N GLY A 116 -1.54 23.35 -8.98
CA GLY A 116 -1.78 24.50 -8.12
C GLY A 116 -1.64 24.21 -6.62
N ASP A 117 -1.51 22.95 -6.21
CA ASP A 117 -1.25 22.62 -4.82
C ASP A 117 0.11 23.14 -4.37
N ARG A 118 0.16 23.65 -3.14
CA ARG A 118 1.41 24.00 -2.47
C ARG A 118 1.84 22.83 -1.63
N ILE A 119 3.01 22.29 -1.93
CA ILE A 119 3.61 21.18 -1.23
C ILE A 119 4.99 21.57 -0.71
N GLU A 120 5.47 20.84 0.27
CA GLU A 120 6.85 20.92 0.70
C GLU A 120 7.60 19.70 0.20
N VAL A 121 8.77 19.91 -0.38
CA VAL A 121 9.66 18.83 -0.83
C VAL A 121 10.89 18.80 0.04
N SER A 122 11.33 17.61 0.41
CA SER A 122 12.52 17.41 1.21
C SER A 122 13.77 17.67 0.38
N SER A 123 14.75 18.29 1.02
CA SER A 123 16.08 18.47 0.47
C SER A 123 16.82 17.17 0.14
N ALA A 124 16.29 16.01 0.56
CA ALA A 124 16.81 14.70 0.20
C ALA A 124 16.53 14.30 -1.27
N LEU A 125 15.64 14.99 -1.98
CA LEU A 125 15.32 14.74 -3.40
C LEU A 125 16.45 15.09 -4.38
N TRP A 126 17.48 15.81 -3.92
CA TRP A 126 18.59 16.26 -4.76
C TRP A 126 19.95 15.91 -4.14
N GLU A 127 20.72 15.05 -4.82
CA GLU A 127 22.04 14.55 -4.37
C GLU A 127 23.15 15.62 -4.27
N TRP A 128 22.88 16.89 -4.59
CA TRP A 128 23.89 17.96 -4.59
C TRP A 128 23.87 18.88 -3.35
N VAL A 129 23.01 18.61 -2.36
CA VAL A 129 23.03 19.33 -1.07
C VAL A 129 23.75 18.46 -0.04
N GLN A 130 24.89 18.95 0.43
CA GLN A 130 25.77 18.27 1.39
C GLN A 130 25.01 17.85 2.65
N GLU A 131 25.31 16.62 3.10
CA GLU A 131 25.13 15.89 4.38
C GLU A 131 24.41 16.48 5.61
N ASN A 132 24.04 17.76 5.68
CA ASN A 132 23.34 18.35 6.81
C ASN A 132 22.10 19.13 6.34
N ASP A 133 20.96 18.49 6.60
CA ASP A 133 19.63 19.04 6.87
C ASP A 133 18.55 18.58 5.88
N ASN A 134 17.66 17.73 6.39
CA ASN A 134 16.35 17.37 5.81
C ASN A 134 15.40 18.59 5.87
N GLU A 135 15.79 19.71 5.25
CA GLU A 135 14.94 20.89 5.14
C GLU A 135 13.79 20.62 4.18
N TRP A 136 12.61 21.10 4.56
CA TRP A 136 11.41 21.05 3.74
C TRP A 136 11.28 22.39 3.01
N VAL A 137 11.30 22.36 1.69
CA VAL A 137 11.24 23.55 0.84
C VAL A 137 9.87 23.64 0.19
N SER A 138 9.18 24.76 0.40
CA SER A 138 7.86 24.99 -0.21
C SER A 138 7.98 25.18 -1.73
N CYS A 139 7.06 24.56 -2.47
CA CYS A 139 6.94 24.67 -3.92
C CYS A 139 5.47 24.53 -4.34
N THR A 140 5.19 24.87 -5.60
CA THR A 140 3.85 24.76 -6.19
C THR A 140 3.87 23.72 -7.30
N VAL A 141 2.91 22.80 -7.31
CA VAL A 141 2.73 21.84 -8.40
C VAL A 141 2.24 22.57 -9.65
N ILE A 142 3.02 22.54 -10.72
CA ILE A 142 2.70 23.20 -12.00
C ILE A 142 2.37 22.22 -13.12
N GLY A 143 2.67 20.93 -12.94
CA GLY A 143 2.33 19.87 -13.87
C GLY A 143 2.18 18.52 -13.18
N LEU A 144 1.28 17.69 -13.67
CA LEU A 144 1.08 16.31 -13.24
C LEU A 144 1.03 15.44 -14.48
N ASN A 145 1.79 14.35 -14.45
CA ASN A 145 1.76 13.33 -15.47
C ASN A 145 1.32 12.03 -14.80
N GLU A 146 0.02 11.77 -14.84
CA GLU A 146 -0.59 10.58 -14.26
C GLU A 146 -0.50 9.42 -15.25
N SER A 147 0.10 8.31 -14.82
CA SER A 147 0.06 7.03 -15.52
C SER A 147 -0.82 6.06 -14.73
N ASP A 148 -1.39 5.06 -15.40
CA ASP A 148 -2.08 3.94 -14.74
C ASP A 148 -1.12 3.16 -13.80
N ASN A 149 0.18 3.33 -13.98
CA ASN A 149 1.23 2.80 -13.11
C ASN A 149 1.75 3.89 -12.16
N ALA A 150 1.57 3.70 -10.84
CA ALA A 150 2.04 4.64 -9.81
C ALA A 150 3.56 4.91 -9.86
N GLN A 151 4.35 3.96 -10.39
CA GLN A 151 5.79 4.12 -10.58
C GLN A 151 6.16 5.11 -11.69
N GLU A 152 5.24 5.34 -12.63
CA GLU A 152 5.40 6.23 -13.77
C GLU A 152 4.77 7.60 -13.54
N THR A 153 4.04 7.78 -12.44
CA THR A 153 3.45 9.07 -12.10
C THR A 153 4.55 10.07 -11.71
N SER A 154 4.62 11.17 -12.44
CA SER A 154 5.54 12.27 -12.15
C SER A 154 4.79 13.58 -11.93
N CYS A 155 5.42 14.50 -11.18
CA CYS A 155 4.95 15.88 -11.08
C CYS A 155 6.07 16.86 -11.40
N VAL A 156 5.69 18.04 -11.89
CA VAL A 156 6.59 19.17 -12.06
C VAL A 156 6.22 20.21 -11.00
N VAL A 157 7.19 20.58 -10.17
CA VAL A 157 7.05 21.60 -9.13
C VAL A 157 7.85 22.83 -9.49
N ARG A 158 7.38 24.01 -9.05
CA ARG A 158 8.07 25.29 -9.15
C ARG A 158 8.34 25.87 -7.78
N PHE A 159 9.59 26.21 -7.52
CA PHE A 159 10.02 26.88 -6.29
C PHE A 159 9.82 28.39 -6.35
N ASP A 160 9.86 29.04 -5.20
CA ASP A 160 9.73 30.51 -5.09
C ASP A 160 10.86 31.27 -5.82
N ASN A 161 12.01 30.63 -6.02
CA ASN A 161 13.12 31.17 -6.82
C ASN A 161 12.90 31.06 -8.35
N GLY A 162 11.78 30.49 -8.78
CA GLY A 162 11.41 30.28 -10.19
C GLY A 162 12.02 29.04 -10.84
N GLN A 163 12.80 28.24 -10.11
CA GLN A 163 13.31 26.96 -10.61
C GLN A 163 12.19 25.92 -10.69
N GLU A 164 12.25 25.07 -11.70
CA GLU A 164 11.32 23.98 -11.92
C GLU A 164 12.05 22.65 -11.77
N PHE A 165 11.37 21.67 -11.17
CA PHE A 165 11.93 20.36 -10.92
C PHE A 165 10.88 19.28 -11.16
N GLU A 166 11.29 18.18 -11.78
CA GLU A 166 10.42 17.02 -12.00
C GLU A 166 10.70 15.94 -10.94
N ILE A 167 9.65 15.54 -10.22
CA ILE A 167 9.67 14.46 -9.25
C ILE A 167 9.05 13.23 -9.92
N GLN A 168 9.87 12.21 -10.16
CA GLN A 168 9.42 10.91 -10.69
C GLN A 168 9.05 9.96 -9.56
N GLY A 169 8.17 8.98 -9.83
CA GLY A 169 7.72 8.03 -8.81
C GLY A 169 7.07 8.73 -7.62
N LEU A 170 6.24 9.73 -7.91
CA LEU A 170 5.64 10.65 -6.95
C LEU A 170 4.94 9.91 -5.80
N TYR A 171 4.20 8.85 -6.14
CA TYR A 171 3.45 8.04 -5.18
C TYR A 171 4.15 6.74 -4.79
N ASP A 172 5.40 6.55 -5.21
CA ASP A 172 6.20 5.35 -4.95
C ASP A 172 7.48 5.75 -4.19
N TRP A 173 8.66 5.58 -4.79
CA TRP A 173 9.95 5.78 -4.13
C TRP A 173 10.25 7.22 -3.70
N ASN A 174 9.54 8.23 -4.21
CA ASN A 174 9.69 9.63 -3.77
C ASN A 174 8.60 10.12 -2.82
N ARG A 175 7.66 9.26 -2.41
CA ARG A 175 6.53 9.64 -1.56
C ARG A 175 6.93 10.24 -0.22
N SER A 176 7.98 9.71 0.42
CA SER A 176 8.49 10.20 1.70
C SER A 176 9.13 11.59 1.60
N ASN A 177 9.41 12.05 0.38
CA ASN A 177 10.17 13.25 0.13
C ASN A 177 9.28 14.45 -0.21
N TRP A 178 7.96 14.34 -0.12
CA TRP A 178 7.05 15.46 -0.26
C TRP A 178 5.83 15.34 0.67
N ARG A 179 5.26 16.49 1.08
CA ARG A 179 4.09 16.57 1.95
C ARG A 179 3.25 17.81 1.67
#